data_AF-A0A0Q9YNQ1-F1
#
_entry.id   AF-A0A0Q9YNQ1-F1
#
_cell.length_a   1.000
_cell.length_b   1.000
_cell.length_c   1.000
_cell.angle_alpha   90.00
_cell.angle_beta   90.00
_cell.angle_gamma   90.00
#
_symmetry.space_group_name_H-M   'P 1'
#
loop_
_entity.id
_entity.type
_entity.pdbx_description
1 polymer ?
#
loop_
_entity_poly.entity_id
_entity_poly.type
_entity_poly.pdbx_seq_one_letter_code
_entity_poly.pdbx_strand_id
1 'polypeptide(L)' 'MMTLLQLLLFSWIATWVLAESFSPGISYSGKLQASLIAMFAVGYANNAHRVMWKKLTKWKR' A
#
# COMPACT_ATOMS: atom_id res chain seq x y z
N MET A 1 -6.02 -9.19 12.58
CA MET A 1 -5.69 -9.43 11.16
C MET A 1 -6.28 -8.26 10.37
N MET A 2 -5.45 -7.39 9.79
CA MET A 2 -5.94 -6.25 9.00
C MET A 2 -6.63 -6.74 7.73
N THR A 3 -7.79 -6.16 7.40
CA THR A 3 -8.46 -6.42 6.13
C THR A 3 -7.72 -5.71 4.99
N LEU A 4 -7.94 -6.16 3.74
CA LEU A 4 -7.34 -5.52 2.57
C LEU A 4 -7.73 -4.03 2.50
N LEU A 5 -9.00 -3.72 2.77
CA LEU A 5 -9.50 -2.34 2.78
C LEU A 5 -8.77 -1.48 3.81
N GLN A 6 -8.58 -1.98 5.03
CA GLN A 6 -7.85 -1.27 6.09
C GLN A 6 -6.39 -1.02 5.70
N LEU A 7 -5.74 -2.00 5.06
CA LEU A 7 -4.36 -1.85 4.58
C LEU A 7 -4.24 -0.78 3.50
N LEU A 8 -5.19 -0.76 2.56
CA LEU A 8 -5.22 0.24 1.49
C LEU A 8 -5.46 1.65 2.06
N LEU A 9 -6.47 1.81 2.93
CA LEU A 9 -6.75 3.10 3.59
C LEU A 9 -5.58 3.59 4.44
N PHE A 10 -4.91 2.68 5.16
CA PHE A 10 -3.71 3.02 5.91
C PHE A 10 -2.59 3.51 4.99
N SER A 11 -2.33 2.80 3.89
CA SER A 11 -1.29 3.19 2.92
C SER A 11 -1.57 4.54 2.27
N TRP A 12 -2.84 4.84 2.00
CA TRP A 12 -3.29 6.13 1.49
C TRP A 12 -2.94 7.26 2.46
N ILE A 13 -3.40 7.16 3.70
CA ILE A 13 -3.21 8.18 4.73
C ILE A 13 -1.71 8.34 5.03
N ALA A 14 -0.97 7.24 5.16
CA ALA A 14 0.46 7.27 5.41
C ALA A 14 1.19 8.02 4.30
N THR A 15 0.88 7.73 3.03
CA THR A 15 1.51 8.40 1.88
C THR A 15 1.16 9.88 1.84
N TRP A 16 -0.09 10.24 2.17
CA TRP A 16 -0.51 11.62 2.28
C TRP A 16 0.29 12.40 3.33
N VAL A 17 0.38 11.85 4.55
CA VAL A 17 1.12 12.47 5.66
C VAL A 17 2.61 12.58 5.33
N LEU A 18 3.19 11.56 4.70
CA LEU A 18 4.58 11.62 4.23
C LEU A 18 4.77 12.69 3.16
N ALA A 19 3.84 12.83 2.21
CA ALA A 19 3.92 13.89 1.20
C ALA A 19 3.86 15.30 1.82
N GLU A 20 3.00 15.52 2.82
CA GLU A 20 2.97 16.78 3.59
C GLU A 20 4.26 17.03 4.36
N SER A 21 4.83 15.98 4.97
CA SER A 21 5.99 16.10 5.85
C SER A 21 7.30 16.32 5.08
N PHE A 22 7.48 15.63 3.96
CA PHE A 22 8.73 15.62 3.21
C PHE A 22 8.71 16.54 1.98
N SER A 23 7.53 16.94 1.51
CA SER A 23 7.41 17.82 0.34
C SER A 23 6.29 18.86 0.53
N PRO A 24 6.47 19.82 1.45
CA PRO A 24 5.42 20.78 1.83
C PRO A 24 4.92 21.72 0.70
N GLY A 25 5.51 21.67 -0.50
CA GLY A 25 5.05 22.39 -1.69
C GLY A 25 4.41 21.53 -2.78
N ILE A 26 4.22 20.22 -2.55
CA ILE A 26 3.63 19.34 -3.58
C ILE A 26 2.16 19.70 -3.81
N SER A 27 1.77 19.76 -5.09
CA SER A 27 0.39 20.06 -5.48
C SER A 27 -0.59 19.01 -4.94
N TYR A 28 -1.83 19.42 -4.69
CA TYR A 28 -2.89 18.53 -4.24
C TYR A 28 -3.07 17.31 -5.19
N SER A 29 -2.99 17.55 -6.50
CA SER A 29 -3.04 16.48 -7.51
C SER A 29 -1.85 15.51 -7.40
N GLY A 30 -0.65 16.02 -7.08
CA GLY A 30 0.54 15.20 -6.84
C GLY A 30 0.38 14.32 -5.58
N LYS A 31 -0.19 14.87 -4.50
CA LYS A 31 -0.51 14.09 -3.27
C LYS A 31 -1.50 12.97 -3.56
N LEU A 32 -2.56 13.26 -4.32
CA LEU A 32 -3.54 12.26 -4.74
C LEU A 32 -2.90 11.16 -5.59
N GLN A 33 -2.09 11.51 -6.59
CA GLN A 33 -1.42 10.53 -7.44
C GLN A 33 -0.49 9.64 -6.63
N ALA A 34 0.36 10.22 -5.77
CA ALA A 34 1.26 9.46 -4.92
C ALA A 34 0.50 8.47 -4.01
N SER A 35 -0.60 8.94 -3.40
CA SER A 35 -1.41 8.13 -2.49
C SER A 35 -2.13 7.00 -3.25
N LEU A 36 -2.62 7.24 -4.46
CA LEU A 36 -3.21 6.20 -5.32
C LEU A 36 -2.15 5.15 -5.70
N ILE A 37 -0.98 5.58 -6.15
CA ILE A 37 0.13 4.69 -6.52
C ILE A 37 0.53 3.81 -5.33
N ALA A 38 0.62 4.38 -4.14
CA ALA A 38 0.93 3.63 -2.93
C ALA A 38 -0.14 2.58 -2.59
N MET A 39 -1.43 2.92 -2.71
CA MET A 39 -2.51 1.95 -2.54
C MET A 39 -2.39 0.78 -3.51
N PHE A 40 -2.15 1.05 -4.80
CA PHE A 40 -1.97 0.00 -5.80
C PHE A 40 -0.75 -0.87 -5.51
N ALA A 41 0.39 -0.26 -5.15
CA ALA A 41 1.61 -0.99 -4.82
C ALA A 41 1.43 -1.91 -3.61
N VAL A 42 0.80 -1.40 -2.54
CA VAL A 42 0.53 -2.19 -1.32
C VAL A 42 -0.50 -3.29 -1.59
N GLY A 43 -1.54 -3.01 -2.36
CA GLY A 43 -2.53 -4.01 -2.77
C GLY A 43 -1.89 -5.16 -3.56
N TYR A 44 -1.03 -4.81 -4.53
CA TYR A 44 -0.27 -5.77 -5.31
C TYR A 44 0.67 -6.61 -4.43
N ALA A 45 1.46 -5.95 -3.57
CA ALA A 45 2.38 -6.62 -2.67
C ALA A 45 1.66 -7.58 -1.71
N ASN A 46 0.50 -7.19 -1.17
CA ASN A 46 -0.31 -8.06 -0.32
C ASN A 46 -0.84 -9.29 -1.08
N ASN A 47 -1.25 -9.14 -2.34
CA ASN A 47 -1.67 -10.27 -3.16
C ASN A 47 -0.48 -11.20 -3.50
N ALA A 48 0.65 -10.64 -3.92
CA ALA A 48 1.87 -11.39 -4.20
C ALA A 48 2.36 -12.16 -2.97
N HIS A 49 2.34 -11.52 -1.80
CA HIS A 49 2.67 -12.15 -0.52
C HIS A 49 1.73 -13.32 -0.21
N ARG A 50 0.40 -13.18 -0.41
CA ARG A 50 -0.55 -14.28 -0.24
C ARG A 50 -0.27 -15.45 -1.18
N VAL A 51 0.04 -15.19 -2.45
CA VAL A 51 0.36 -16.24 -3.43
C VAL A 51 1.65 -16.96 -3.05
N MET A 52 2.69 -16.21 -2.67
CA MET A 52 3.96 -16.78 -2.21
C MET A 52 3.78 -17.62 -0.96
N TRP A 53 3.02 -17.13 0.02
CA TRP A 53 2.74 -17.84 1.25
C TRP A 53 1.98 -19.15 1.02
N LYS A 54 0.99 -19.16 0.11
CA LYS A 54 0.30 -20.38 -0.33
C LYS A 54 1.25 -21.38 -0.99
N LYS A 55 2.19 -20.91 -1.82
CA LYS A 55 3.20 -21.79 -2.44
C LYS A 55 4.12 -22.41 -1.39
N LEU A 56 4.64 -21.60 -0.46
CA LEU A 56 5.52 -22.06 0.63
C LEU A 56 4.81 -23.06 1.55
N THR A 57 3.57 -22.80 1.95
CA THR A 57 2.80 -23.71 2.79
C THR A 57 2.42 -25.01 2.09
N LYS A 58 2.22 -24.99 0.77
CA LYS A 58 2.00 -26.22 -0.03
C LYS A 58 3.26 -27.07 -0.16
N TRP A 59 4.44 -26.46 -0.26
CA TRP A 59 5.73 -27.16 -0.32
C TRP A 59 6.15 -27.79 1.01
N LYS A 60 5.67 -27.25 2.12
CA LYS A 60 6.01 -27.74 3.47
C LYS A 60 5.15 -28.94 3.92
N ARG A 61 4.18 -29.35 3.11
CA ARG A 61 3.23 -30.44 3.37
C ARG A 61 3.55 -31.63 2.47
#